data_AF-A0AAD3Y940-F1
#
_entry.id   AF-A0AAD3Y940-F1
#
_cell.length_a   1.000
_cell.length_b   1.000
_cell.length_c   1.000
_cell.angle_alpha   90.00
_cell.angle_beta   90.00
_cell.angle_gamma   90.00
#
_symmetry.space_group_name_H-M   'P 1'
#
loop_
_entity.id
_entity.type
_entity.pdbx_description
1 polymer ?
#
loop_
_entity_poly.entity_id
_entity_poly.type
_entity_poly.pdbx_seq_one_letter_code
_entity_poly.pdbx_strand_id
1 'polypeptide(L)'
;MPEYQHVPTSEAAAQEAEEELSLQNPHSRATLDEFNRPEPQWWKRVGLILTLFFLAWFSIYIGKEHVFNKEKKPEVIYATRYSDEFRYRPAASPVITEYLKDGRIRLRGATPGGVGVRDEDQPQSPGAKAARAANRLLEAEEKAMEQLKESKRKAKERAHQRKIREIKARAKRARGGL
;
A
#
# COMPACT_ATOMS: atom_id res chain seq x y z
N MET A 1 -35.07 -24.74 66.96
CA MET A 1 -35.79 -25.99 66.70
C MET A 1 -35.30 -26.48 65.34
N PRO A 2 -34.66 -27.65 65.22
CA PRO A 2 -34.31 -28.19 63.91
C PRO A 2 -35.60 -28.54 63.16
N GLU A 3 -35.75 -28.00 61.96
CA GLU A 3 -36.86 -28.29 61.06
C GLU A 3 -36.53 -29.58 60.31
N TYR A 4 -37.41 -30.59 60.41
CA TYR A 4 -37.18 -31.88 59.77
C TYR A 4 -37.43 -31.76 58.26
N GLN A 5 -36.38 -31.97 57.47
CA GLN A 5 -36.48 -32.03 56.01
C GLN A 5 -37.07 -33.38 55.61
N HIS A 6 -38.25 -33.36 54.99
CA HIS A 6 -38.90 -34.57 54.48
C HIS A 6 -38.09 -35.16 53.32
N VAL A 7 -37.70 -36.43 53.44
CA VAL A 7 -37.06 -37.19 52.36
C VAL A 7 -38.16 -37.78 51.47
N PRO A 8 -38.17 -37.54 50.15
CA PRO A 8 -39.19 -38.08 49.26
C PRO A 8 -39.11 -39.61 49.21
N THR A 9 -40.25 -40.29 49.36
CA THR A 9 -40.34 -41.76 49.44
C THR A 9 -40.68 -42.43 48.10
N SER A 10 -40.93 -41.67 47.04
CA SER A 10 -41.22 -42.21 45.70
C SER A 10 -40.32 -41.60 44.64
N GLU A 11 -39.96 -42.38 43.62
CA GLU A 11 -39.08 -41.94 42.53
C GLU A 11 -39.67 -40.77 41.75
N ALA A 12 -41.00 -40.74 41.56
CA ALA A 12 -41.70 -39.62 40.93
C ALA A 12 -41.60 -38.34 41.77
N ALA A 13 -41.79 -38.43 43.10
CA ALA A 13 -41.63 -37.28 43.98
C ALA A 13 -40.16 -36.81 44.09
N ALA A 14 -39.20 -37.72 43.90
CA ALA A 14 -37.79 -37.35 43.84
C ALA A 14 -37.46 -36.56 42.57
N GLN A 15 -38.02 -36.96 41.41
CA GLN A 15 -37.84 -36.24 40.15
C GLN A 15 -38.49 -34.85 40.18
N GLU A 16 -39.69 -34.73 40.73
CA GLU A 16 -40.36 -33.43 40.89
C GLU A 16 -39.57 -32.50 41.83
N ALA A 17 -39.05 -33.03 42.95
CA ALA A 17 -38.22 -32.26 43.88
C ALA A 17 -36.88 -31.82 43.24
N GLU A 18 -36.24 -32.67 42.43
CA GLU A 18 -35.04 -32.33 41.68
C GLU A 18 -35.31 -31.29 40.59
N GLU A 19 -36.46 -31.38 39.90
CA GLU A 19 -36.88 -30.40 38.91
C GLU A 19 -37.17 -29.05 39.57
N GLU A 20 -37.84 -29.01 40.72
CA GLU A 20 -38.04 -27.78 41.50
C GLU A 20 -36.73 -27.17 42.00
N LEU A 21 -35.79 -28.00 42.48
CA LEU A 21 -34.46 -27.53 42.90
C LEU A 21 -33.64 -27.00 41.71
N SER A 22 -33.76 -27.66 40.55
CA SER A 22 -33.14 -27.22 39.30
C SER A 22 -33.77 -25.92 38.81
N LEU A 23 -35.08 -25.72 38.99
CA LEU A 23 -35.71 -24.44 38.72
C LEU A 23 -35.27 -23.40 39.73
N GLN A 24 -34.91 -23.72 40.96
CA GLN A 24 -34.50 -22.71 41.95
C GLN A 24 -33.07 -22.21 41.75
N ASN A 25 -32.21 -22.99 41.09
CA ASN A 25 -30.84 -22.61 40.80
C ASN A 25 -30.78 -21.64 39.59
N PRO A 26 -30.21 -20.42 39.75
CA PRO A 26 -30.17 -19.41 38.69
C PRO A 26 -29.41 -19.87 37.44
N HIS A 27 -28.45 -20.79 37.57
CA HIS A 27 -27.67 -21.31 36.46
C HIS A 27 -28.51 -22.20 35.53
N SER A 28 -29.38 -23.04 36.08
CA SER A 28 -30.26 -23.94 35.32
C SER A 28 -31.46 -23.21 34.72
N ARG A 29 -31.96 -22.15 35.37
CA ARG A 29 -32.94 -21.23 34.75
C ARG A 29 -32.38 -20.57 33.49
N ALA A 30 -31.15 -20.04 33.57
CA ALA A 30 -30.51 -19.38 32.44
C ALA A 30 -30.30 -20.33 31.24
N THR A 31 -29.98 -21.61 31.50
CA THR A 31 -29.86 -22.60 30.42
C THR A 31 -31.22 -22.95 29.83
N LEU A 32 -32.27 -23.14 30.64
CA LEU A 32 -33.63 -23.40 30.15
C LEU A 32 -34.18 -22.24 29.31
N ASP A 33 -33.95 -21.00 29.73
CA ASP A 33 -34.34 -19.80 28.98
C ASP A 33 -33.58 -19.64 27.66
N GLU A 34 -32.37 -20.20 27.57
CA GLU A 34 -31.58 -20.23 26.34
C GLU A 34 -32.13 -21.22 25.32
N PHE A 35 -32.66 -22.36 25.77
CA PHE A 35 -33.31 -23.35 24.91
C PHE A 35 -34.70 -22.91 24.41
N ASN A 36 -35.42 -22.09 25.20
CA ASN A 36 -36.76 -21.59 24.85
C ASN A 36 -36.76 -20.20 24.19
N ARG A 37 -35.70 -19.83 23.45
CA ARG A 37 -35.67 -18.52 22.78
C ARG A 37 -36.63 -18.50 21.57
N PRO A 38 -37.50 -17.48 21.45
CA PRO A 38 -38.34 -17.33 20.29
C PRO A 38 -37.47 -17.16 19.04
N GLU A 39 -37.93 -17.71 17.91
CA GLU A 39 -37.16 -17.64 16.70
C GLU A 39 -36.90 -16.17 16.29
N PRO A 40 -35.68 -15.85 15.82
CA PRO A 40 -35.37 -14.48 15.45
C PRO A 40 -36.23 -14.06 14.26
N GLN A 41 -36.82 -12.87 14.37
CA GLN A 41 -37.62 -12.24 13.31
C GLN A 41 -36.82 -12.18 12.00
N TRP A 42 -37.51 -12.41 10.88
CA TRP A 42 -36.90 -12.57 9.55
C TRP A 42 -35.99 -11.40 9.14
N TRP A 43 -36.36 -10.15 9.46
CA TRP A 43 -35.56 -8.98 9.13
C TRP A 43 -34.21 -8.94 9.84
N LYS A 44 -34.11 -9.52 11.05
CA LYS A 44 -32.83 -9.64 11.78
C LYS A 44 -31.90 -10.62 11.07
N ARG A 45 -32.46 -11.68 10.48
CA ARG A 45 -31.69 -12.64 9.66
C ARG A 45 -31.15 -11.96 8.40
N VAL A 46 -31.99 -11.19 7.72
CA VAL A 46 -31.58 -10.41 6.53
C VAL A 46 -30.50 -9.38 6.90
N GLY A 47 -30.69 -8.64 7.99
CA GLY A 47 -29.71 -7.70 8.52
C GLY A 47 -28.37 -8.37 8.79
N LEU A 48 -28.38 -9.51 9.48
CA LEU A 48 -27.16 -10.28 9.78
C LEU A 48 -26.43 -10.74 8.51
N ILE A 49 -27.16 -11.25 7.51
CA ILE A 49 -26.58 -11.65 6.22
C ILE A 49 -25.92 -10.44 5.53
N LEU A 50 -26.62 -9.31 5.47
CA LEU A 50 -26.15 -8.09 4.83
C LEU A 50 -24.91 -7.54 5.55
N THR A 51 -24.90 -7.56 6.89
CA THR A 51 -23.73 -7.19 7.69
C THR A 51 -22.55 -8.12 7.44
N LEU A 52 -22.75 -9.43 7.33
CA LEU A 52 -21.68 -10.39 7.00
C LEU A 52 -21.07 -10.10 5.62
N PHE A 53 -21.91 -9.88 4.61
CA PHE A 53 -21.47 -9.50 3.27
C PHE A 53 -20.72 -8.18 3.28
N PHE A 54 -21.20 -7.19 4.03
CA PHE A 54 -20.56 -5.90 4.18
C PHE A 54 -19.17 -6.03 4.84
N LEU A 55 -19.05 -6.80 5.92
CA LEU A 55 -17.76 -7.04 6.58
C LEU A 55 -16.78 -7.79 5.67
N ALA A 56 -17.24 -8.81 4.95
CA ALA A 56 -16.41 -9.55 4.00
C ALA A 56 -15.91 -8.65 2.86
N TRP A 57 -16.80 -7.85 2.27
CA TRP A 57 -16.45 -6.86 1.25
C TRP A 57 -15.46 -5.82 1.79
N PHE A 58 -15.73 -5.27 2.98
CA PHE A 58 -14.90 -4.24 3.62
C PHE A 58 -13.51 -4.76 3.98
N SER A 59 -13.40 -6.01 4.44
CA SER A 59 -12.13 -6.69 4.68
C SER A 59 -11.29 -6.80 3.40
N ILE A 60 -11.91 -7.14 2.27
CA ILE A 60 -11.21 -7.19 0.97
C ILE A 60 -10.83 -5.79 0.51
N TYR A 61 -11.70 -4.80 0.71
CA TYR A 61 -11.45 -3.42 0.32
C TYR A 61 -10.21 -2.84 1.03
N ILE A 62 -10.10 -2.99 2.35
CA ILE A 62 -8.91 -2.58 3.12
C ILE A 62 -7.71 -3.45 2.78
N GLY A 63 -7.91 -4.76 2.67
CA GLY A 63 -6.86 -5.71 2.35
C GLY A 63 -6.19 -5.42 1.00
N LYS A 64 -6.94 -4.93 0.02
CA LYS A 64 -6.38 -4.55 -1.29
C LYS A 64 -5.29 -3.49 -1.17
N GLU A 65 -5.46 -2.47 -0.35
CA GLU A 65 -4.47 -1.39 -0.24
C GLU A 65 -3.21 -1.82 0.51
N HIS A 66 -3.32 -2.72 1.49
CA HIS A 66 -2.16 -3.21 2.26
C HIS A 66 -1.47 -4.44 1.67
N VAL A 67 -2.19 -5.30 0.94
CA VAL A 67 -1.63 -6.53 0.34
C VAL A 67 -1.02 -6.24 -1.03
N PHE A 68 -1.63 -5.39 -1.86
CA PHE A 68 -1.05 -5.07 -3.17
C PHE A 68 0.16 -4.13 -3.09
N ASN A 69 0.34 -3.38 -1.99
CA ASN A 69 1.50 -2.50 -1.80
C ASN A 69 2.68 -3.16 -1.05
N LYS A 70 2.64 -4.49 -0.82
CA LYS A 70 3.62 -5.22 0.02
C LYS A 70 4.74 -5.94 -0.75
N GLU A 71 5.15 -5.41 -1.90
CA GLU A 71 6.31 -5.94 -2.64
C GLU A 71 7.57 -5.07 -2.51
N LYS A 72 7.88 -4.61 -1.30
CA LYS A 72 9.26 -4.24 -0.98
C LYS A 72 9.82 -5.28 -0.04
N LYS A 73 10.24 -6.43 -0.60
CA LYS A 73 11.08 -7.38 0.12
C LYS A 73 12.30 -6.60 0.65
N PRO A 74 12.60 -6.62 1.96
CA PRO A 74 13.75 -5.90 2.47
C PRO A 74 15.01 -6.57 1.92
N GLU A 75 15.72 -5.85 1.04
CA GLU A 75 17.03 -6.27 0.57
C GLU A 75 17.99 -6.25 1.77
N VAL A 76 18.45 -7.43 2.17
CA VAL A 76 19.44 -7.56 3.24
C VAL A 76 20.79 -7.14 2.66
N ILE A 77 21.10 -5.84 2.78
CA ILE A 77 22.40 -5.31 2.40
C ILE A 77 23.39 -5.67 3.49
N TYR A 78 24.14 -6.76 3.28
CA TYR A 78 25.31 -7.07 4.08
C TYR A 78 26.39 -6.03 3.78
N ALA A 79 26.57 -5.07 4.68
CA ALA A 79 27.72 -4.17 4.59
C ALA A 79 29.00 -4.98 4.85
N THR A 80 29.82 -5.19 3.82
CA THR A 80 31.19 -5.67 3.97
C THR A 80 31.97 -4.62 4.76
N ARG A 81 32.10 -4.85 6.08
CA ARG A 81 32.60 -3.86 7.04
C ARG A 81 34.05 -3.40 6.83
N TYR A 82 34.82 -4.10 6.00
CA TYR A 82 36.23 -3.82 5.79
C TYR A 82 36.52 -3.87 4.29
N SER A 83 37.20 -2.86 3.75
CA SER A 83 38.03 -3.09 2.57
C SER A 83 39.13 -4.09 2.96
N ASP A 84 39.65 -4.88 2.02
CA ASP A 84 40.66 -5.92 2.29
C ASP A 84 41.91 -5.37 3.01
N GLU A 85 42.13 -4.05 2.95
CA GLU A 85 43.27 -3.35 3.51
C GLU A 85 43.17 -3.05 5.03
N PHE A 86 41.97 -3.09 5.66
CA PHE A 86 41.79 -2.62 7.05
C PHE A 86 41.02 -3.59 7.97
N ARG A 87 41.12 -4.90 7.71
CA ARG A 87 40.42 -5.97 8.45
C ARG A 87 40.74 -6.07 9.95
N TYR A 88 41.87 -5.52 10.43
CA TYR A 88 42.43 -5.79 11.76
C TYR A 88 42.47 -4.61 12.74
N ARG A 89 41.77 -3.50 12.47
CA ARG A 89 41.65 -2.42 13.46
C ARG A 89 40.41 -2.67 14.35
N PRO A 90 40.53 -2.65 15.70
CA PRO A 90 39.38 -2.82 16.57
C PRO A 90 38.40 -1.65 16.32
N ALA A 91 37.17 -1.98 15.92
CA ALA A 91 36.21 -1.01 15.43
C ALA A 91 35.83 0.03 16.51
N ALA A 92 35.85 1.31 16.14
CA ALA A 92 35.25 2.38 16.92
C ALA A 92 33.71 2.24 16.87
N SER A 93 33.16 1.54 17.86
CA SER A 93 31.74 1.19 18.04
C SER A 93 31.08 0.33 16.93
N PRO A 94 30.28 -0.69 17.28
CA PRO A 94 29.57 -1.48 16.29
C PRO A 94 28.50 -0.63 15.56
N VAL A 95 28.46 -0.71 14.23
CA VAL A 95 27.34 -0.18 13.43
C VAL A 95 26.10 -1.01 13.70
N ILE A 96 25.08 -0.38 14.28
CA ILE A 96 23.81 -1.01 14.64
C ILE A 96 22.77 -0.62 13.58
N THR A 97 22.17 -1.62 12.94
CA THR A 97 20.97 -1.50 12.10
C THR A 97 19.74 -1.72 12.96
N GLU A 98 18.88 -0.70 13.07
CA GLU A 98 17.60 -0.81 13.77
C GLU A 98 16.47 -0.84 12.74
N TYR A 99 15.56 -1.81 12.87
CA TYR A 99 14.32 -1.84 12.08
C TYR A 99 13.27 -0.95 12.76
N LEU A 100 12.83 0.10 12.08
CA LEU A 100 11.72 0.94 12.55
C LEU A 100 10.38 0.30 12.16
N LYS A 101 9.33 0.63 12.92
CA LYS A 101 7.95 0.17 12.68
C LYS A 101 7.43 0.50 11.27
N ASP A 102 8.03 1.48 10.62
CA ASP A 102 7.72 1.91 9.25
C ASP A 102 8.37 1.01 8.17
N GLY A 103 9.06 -0.07 8.55
CA GLY A 103 9.83 -0.92 7.64
C GLY A 103 11.12 -0.27 7.12
N ARG A 104 11.50 0.88 7.69
CA ARG A 104 12.74 1.60 7.36
C ARG A 104 13.89 1.13 8.25
N ILE A 105 15.09 1.06 7.69
CA ILE A 105 16.31 0.71 8.42
C ILE A 105 16.99 2.00 8.88
N ARG A 106 17.17 2.17 10.19
CA ARG A 106 17.93 3.28 10.77
C ARG A 106 19.32 2.77 11.13
N LEU A 107 20.34 3.37 10.52
CA LEU A 107 21.74 3.16 10.89
C LEU A 107 22.11 4.16 11.99
N ARG A 108 22.57 3.67 13.14
CA ARG A 108 23.13 4.51 14.21
C ARG A 108 24.66 4.53 14.08
N GLY A 109 25.26 5.72 14.13
CA GLY A 109 26.72 5.89 14.21
C GLY A 109 27.48 6.14 12.89
N ALA A 110 26.80 6.46 11.77
CA ALA A 110 27.46 6.80 10.50
C ALA A 110 27.33 8.30 10.15
N THR A 111 28.42 8.88 9.64
CA THR A 111 28.63 10.27 9.18
C THR A 111 27.68 10.71 8.05
N PRO A 112 27.58 12.02 7.71
CA PRO A 112 26.54 12.54 6.80
C PRO A 112 26.72 11.96 5.40
N GLY A 113 25.71 11.19 4.96
CA GLY A 113 25.77 10.30 3.78
C GLY A 113 25.36 8.85 4.07
N GLY A 114 24.91 8.54 5.29
CA GLY A 114 24.44 7.22 5.69
C GLY A 114 23.37 6.62 4.75
N VAL A 115 23.44 5.29 4.58
CA VAL A 115 22.61 4.49 3.67
C VAL A 115 21.12 4.72 3.95
N GLY A 116 20.37 5.15 2.92
CA GLY A 116 18.96 5.53 3.00
C GLY A 116 18.67 6.98 2.62
N VAL A 117 19.71 7.82 2.48
CA VAL A 117 19.61 9.16 1.88
C VAL A 117 19.90 9.02 0.39
N ARG A 118 18.97 9.46 -0.47
CA ARG A 118 19.20 9.47 -1.92
C ARG A 118 20.33 10.46 -2.22
N ASP A 119 21.15 10.22 -3.24
CA ASP A 119 22.18 11.17 -3.67
C ASP A 119 21.59 12.56 -4.01
N GLU A 120 20.29 12.58 -4.32
CA GLU A 120 19.47 13.77 -4.54
C GLU A 120 19.22 14.62 -3.27
N ASP A 121 19.21 13.98 -2.11
CA ASP A 121 18.88 14.59 -0.81
C ASP A 121 20.12 15.06 -0.04
N GLN A 122 21.32 14.83 -0.59
CA GLN A 122 22.54 15.39 -0.02
C GLN A 122 22.60 16.90 -0.28
N PRO A 123 22.89 17.72 0.75
CA PRO A 123 23.04 19.16 0.57
C PRO A 123 24.21 19.44 -0.37
N GLN A 124 23.90 19.91 -1.58
CA GLN A 124 24.91 20.24 -2.58
C GLN A 124 25.71 21.46 -2.14
N SER A 125 27.03 21.39 -2.29
CA SER A 125 27.88 22.57 -2.12
C SER A 125 27.49 23.66 -3.13
N PRO A 126 27.66 24.96 -2.80
CA PRO A 126 27.31 26.06 -3.72
C PRO A 126 27.97 25.92 -5.10
N GLY A 127 29.22 25.42 -5.15
CA GLY A 127 29.95 25.17 -6.40
C GLY A 127 29.33 24.04 -7.24
N ALA A 128 28.91 22.94 -6.61
CA ALA A 128 28.24 21.83 -7.33
C ALA A 128 26.88 22.26 -7.90
N LYS A 129 26.14 23.11 -7.17
CA LYS A 129 24.86 23.66 -7.63
C LYS A 129 25.04 24.58 -8.83
N ALA A 130 26.08 25.42 -8.84
CA ALA A 130 26.41 26.29 -9.97
C ALA A 130 26.80 25.49 -11.23
N ALA A 131 27.64 24.46 -11.09
CA ALA A 131 28.03 23.60 -12.20
C ALA A 131 26.82 22.88 -12.83
N ARG A 132 25.90 22.37 -11.99
CA ARG A 132 24.67 21.72 -12.46
C ARG A 132 23.74 22.69 -13.20
N ALA A 133 23.65 23.94 -12.72
CA ALA A 133 22.86 24.97 -13.40
C ALA A 133 23.45 25.33 -14.77
N ALA A 134 24.79 25.44 -14.88
CA ALA A 134 25.47 25.68 -16.14
C ALA A 134 25.22 24.56 -17.17
N ASN A 135 25.33 23.29 -16.75
CA ASN A 135 25.07 22.15 -17.64
C ASN A 135 23.61 22.12 -18.14
N ARG A 136 22.64 22.47 -17.29
CA ARG A 136 21.23 22.55 -17.68
C ARG A 136 20.98 23.63 -18.74
N LEU A 137 21.69 24.76 -18.65
CA LEU A 137 21.57 25.84 -19.62
C LEU A 137 22.13 25.41 -20.98
N LEU A 138 23.30 24.76 -20.99
CA LEU A 138 23.91 24.24 -22.22
C LEU A 138 23.00 23.21 -22.91
N GLU A 139 22.46 22.25 -22.14
CA GLU A 139 21.55 21.23 -22.67
C GLU A 139 20.25 21.86 -23.23
N ALA A 140 19.72 22.90 -22.57
CA ALA A 140 18.54 23.62 -23.05
C ALA A 140 18.82 24.37 -24.36
N GLU A 141 20.00 24.99 -24.48
CA GLU A 141 20.42 25.71 -25.68
C GLU A 141 20.61 24.75 -26.87
N GLU A 142 21.25 23.60 -26.64
CA GLU A 142 21.42 22.56 -27.66
C GLU A 142 20.08 22.03 -28.17
N LYS A 143 19.15 21.71 -27.24
CA LYS A 143 17.79 21.26 -27.58
C LYS A 143 17.02 22.32 -28.37
N ALA A 144 17.13 23.60 -27.98
CA ALA A 144 16.48 24.68 -28.70
C ALA A 144 17.02 24.84 -30.13
N MET A 145 18.34 24.72 -30.29
CA MET A 145 19.00 24.78 -31.61
C MET A 145 18.63 23.61 -32.50
N GLU A 146 18.49 22.41 -31.95
CA GLU A 146 18.05 21.22 -32.68
C GLU A 146 16.60 21.37 -33.16
N GLN A 147 15.69 21.80 -32.29
CA GLN A 147 14.29 22.07 -32.64
C GLN A 147 14.16 23.15 -33.72
N LEU A 148 15.00 24.19 -33.67
CA LEU A 148 15.04 25.21 -34.71
C LEU A 148 15.50 24.66 -36.07
N LYS A 149 16.52 23.79 -36.08
CA LYS A 149 17.00 23.14 -37.31
C LYS A 149 15.93 22.23 -37.90
N GLU A 150 15.25 21.45 -37.07
CA GLU A 150 14.20 20.53 -37.51
C GLU A 150 12.99 21.29 -38.07
N SER A 151 12.54 22.34 -37.38
CA SER A 151 11.43 23.19 -37.85
C SER A 151 11.76 23.88 -39.18
N LYS A 152 13.00 24.35 -39.38
CA LYS A 152 13.46 24.91 -40.66
C LYS A 152 13.46 23.87 -41.79
N ARG A 153 13.91 22.63 -41.52
CA ARG A 153 13.86 21.53 -42.51
C ARG A 153 12.41 21.21 -42.92
N LYS A 154 11.52 21.03 -41.94
CA LYS A 154 10.09 20.79 -42.18
C LYS A 154 9.42 21.95 -42.93
N ALA A 155 9.77 23.20 -42.63
CA ALA A 155 9.26 24.36 -43.35
C ALA A 155 9.69 24.37 -44.82
N LYS A 156 10.94 24.04 -45.12
CA LYS A 156 11.47 23.95 -46.49
C LYS A 156 10.78 22.84 -47.29
N GLU A 157 10.57 21.68 -46.68
CA GLU A 157 9.83 20.57 -47.30
C GLU A 157 8.38 20.95 -47.62
N ARG A 158 7.68 21.59 -46.68
CA ARG A 158 6.32 22.10 -46.90
C ARG A 158 6.28 23.12 -48.03
N ALA A 159 7.26 24.02 -48.11
CA ALA A 159 7.36 24.99 -49.20
C ALA A 159 7.59 24.31 -50.56
N HIS A 160 8.45 23.29 -50.61
CA HIS A 160 8.70 22.51 -51.83
C HIS A 160 7.44 21.74 -52.29
N GLN A 161 6.74 21.09 -51.36
CA GLN A 161 5.48 20.40 -51.67
C GLN A 161 4.40 21.38 -52.17
N ARG A 162 4.31 22.58 -51.59
CA ARG A 162 3.39 23.64 -52.07
C ARG A 162 3.70 24.03 -53.51
N LYS A 163 4.98 24.24 -53.86
CA LYS A 163 5.40 24.54 -55.25
C LYS A 163 5.03 23.41 -56.21
N ILE A 164 5.27 22.15 -55.84
CA ILE A 164 4.88 20.99 -56.68
C ILE A 164 3.36 20.97 -56.89
N ARG A 165 2.57 21.20 -55.83
CA ARG A 165 1.10 21.24 -55.93
C ARG A 165 0.62 22.37 -56.84
N GLU A 166 1.21 23.57 -56.74
CA GLU A 166 0.91 24.70 -57.63
C GLU A 166 1.21 24.38 -59.10
N ILE A 167 2.38 23.79 -59.38
CA ILE A 167 2.76 23.40 -60.75
C ILE A 167 1.77 22.38 -61.31
N LYS A 168 1.41 21.35 -60.53
CA LYS A 168 0.39 20.36 -60.92
C LYS A 168 -0.98 20.99 -61.15
N ALA A 169 -1.39 21.93 -60.30
CA ALA A 169 -2.66 22.63 -60.44
C ALA A 169 -2.70 23.50 -61.71
N ARG A 170 -1.61 24.23 -62.01
CA ARG A 170 -1.46 25.01 -63.25
C ARG A 170 -1.52 24.10 -64.49
N ALA A 171 -0.80 22.98 -64.49
CA ALA A 171 -0.81 22.02 -65.59
C ALA A 171 -2.21 21.40 -65.81
N LYS A 172 -2.94 21.11 -64.73
CA LYS A 172 -4.32 20.59 -64.82
C LYS A 172 -5.28 21.62 -65.43
N ARG A 173 -5.18 22.90 -65.02
CA ARG A 173 -5.99 23.99 -65.61
C ARG A 173 -5.72 24.17 -67.10
N ALA A 174 -4.46 24.08 -67.52
CA ALA A 174 -4.09 24.19 -68.94
C ALA A 174 -4.63 23.03 -69.81
N ARG A 175 -4.85 21.84 -69.23
CA ARG A 175 -5.42 20.67 -69.95
C ARG A 175 -6.95 20.61 -69.97
N GLY A 176 -7.63 21.28 -69.04
CA GLY A 176 -9.09 21.25 -68.90
C GLY A 176 -9.82 22.46 -69.48
N GLY A 177 -9.13 23.31 -70.25
CA GLY A 177 -9.66 24.54 -70.85
C GLY A 177 -9.85 24.49 -72.37
N LEU A 178 -10.12 23.30 -72.93
CA LEU A 178 -10.56 23.10 -74.31
C LEU A 178 -12.01 22.65 -74.31
#